data_AF-A0A5P9BGW5-F1
#
_entry.id   AF-A0A5P9BGW5-F1
#
_cell.length_a   1.000
_cell.length_b   1.000
_cell.length_c   1.000
_cell.angle_alpha   90.00
_cell.angle_beta   90.00
_cell.angle_gamma   90.00
#
_symmetry.space_group_name_H-M   'P 1'
#
loop_
_entity.id
_entity.type
_entity.pdbx_description
1 polymer ?
#
loop_
_entity_poly.entity_id
_entity_poly.type
_entity_poly.pdbx_seq_one_letter_code
_entity_poly.pdbx_strand_id
1 'polypeptide(L)' 'MTNEQVHITKIKAGDTIYHNGKLVTVATKDIKHSDFMGRTIFGDSYHLGNKPVLRVLL' A
#
# COMPACT_ATOMS: atom_id res chain seq x y z
N MET A 1 -12.59 14.43 0.12
CA MET A 1 -11.65 13.30 0.24
C MET A 1 -10.45 13.62 -0.61
N THR A 2 -9.31 13.85 0.02
CA THR A 2 -8.03 14.10 -0.66
C THR A 2 -7.24 12.80 -0.75
N ASN A 3 -6.40 12.68 -1.77
CA ASN A 3 -5.49 11.56 -1.92
C ASN A 3 -4.06 12.06 -2.15
N GLU A 4 -3.10 11.22 -1.82
CA GLU A 4 -1.68 11.48 -2.04
C GLU A 4 -0.99 10.25 -2.59
N GLN A 5 0.07 10.47 -3.36
CA GLN A 5 0.93 9.42 -3.88
C GLN A 5 2.12 9.25 -2.93
N VAL A 6 2.22 8.09 -2.30
CA VAL A 6 3.27 7.80 -1.32
C VAL A 6 3.99 6.50 -1.64
N HIS A 7 5.23 6.39 -1.19
CA HIS A 7 5.96 5.13 -1.28
C HIS A 7 5.30 4.05 -0.41
N ILE A 8 5.32 2.79 -0.85
CA ILE A 8 4.69 1.65 -0.17
C ILE A 8 5.09 1.48 1.31
N THR A 9 6.30 1.92 1.67
CA THR A 9 6.81 1.87 3.06
C THR A 9 6.11 2.84 4.01
N LYS A 10 5.44 3.87 3.49
CA LYS A 10 4.70 4.85 4.29
C LYS A 10 3.30 4.39 4.67
N ILE A 11 2.77 3.37 3.98
CA ILE A 11 1.43 2.84 4.24
C ILE A 11 1.43 2.03 5.53
N LYS A 12 0.49 2.31 6.43
CA LYS A 12 0.33 1.62 7.72
C LYS A 12 -1.01 0.89 7.78
N ALA A 13 -1.14 -0.03 8.73
CA ALA A 13 -2.44 -0.60 9.06
C ALA A 13 -3.39 0.53 9.51
N GLY A 14 -4.61 0.53 9.00
CA GLY A 14 -5.61 1.59 9.15
C GLY A 14 -5.66 2.58 7.97
N ASP A 15 -4.61 2.67 7.15
CA ASP A 15 -4.64 3.52 5.95
C ASP A 15 -5.64 2.96 4.92
N THR A 16 -6.32 3.85 4.21
CA THR A 16 -7.16 3.49 3.06
C THR A 16 -6.43 3.81 1.77
N ILE A 17 -6.34 2.85 0.84
CA ILE A 17 -5.59 2.98 -0.41
C ILE A 17 -6.43 2.54 -1.61
N TYR A 18 -6.09 3.03 -2.80
CA TYR A 18 -6.56 2.41 -4.04
C TYR A 18 -5.65 1.21 -4.39
N HIS A 19 -6.24 0.03 -4.43
CA HIS A 19 -5.58 -1.22 -4.80
C HIS A 19 -6.46 -1.99 -5.78
N ASN A 20 -5.92 -2.40 -6.93
CA ASN A 20 -6.64 -3.10 -8.00
C ASN A 20 -7.99 -2.46 -8.40
N GLY A 21 -8.02 -1.12 -8.50
CA GLY A 21 -9.21 -0.36 -8.89
C GLY A 21 -10.28 -0.20 -7.81
N LYS A 22 -10.01 -0.65 -6.57
CA LYS A 22 -10.94 -0.54 -5.44
C LYS A 22 -10.30 0.22 -4.28
N LEU A 23 -11.14 0.89 -3.49
CA LEU A 23 -10.76 1.44 -2.20
C LEU A 23 -10.78 0.34 -1.15
N VAL A 24 -9.65 0.16 -0.47
CA VAL A 24 -9.48 -0.86 0.56
C VAL A 24 -8.77 -0.27 1.77
N THR A 25 -9.18 -0.67 2.97
CA THR A 25 -8.48 -0.35 4.21
C THR A 25 -7.45 -1.44 4.50
N VAL A 26 -6.20 -1.04 4.70
CA VAL A 26 -5.08 -1.95 4.95
C VAL A 26 -5.13 -2.44 6.39
N ALA A 27 -5.11 -3.76 6.62
CA ALA A 27 -4.89 -4.34 7.94
C ALA A 27 -3.45 -4.85 8.09
N THR A 28 -3.02 -5.10 9.34
CA THR A 28 -1.66 -5.61 9.63
C THR A 28 -1.34 -6.89 8.87
N LYS A 29 -2.33 -7.78 8.68
CA LYS A 29 -2.17 -9.04 7.92
C LYS A 29 -1.89 -8.85 6.44
N ASP A 30 -2.27 -7.70 5.89
CA ASP A 30 -2.15 -7.39 4.46
C ASP A 30 -0.76 -6.82 4.13
N ILE A 31 -0.05 -6.32 5.14
CA ILE A 31 1.33 -5.86 5.02
C ILE A 31 2.26 -7.02 5.34
N LYS A 32 3.08 -7.41 4.36
CA LYS A 32 4.07 -8.46 4.53
C LYS A 32 5.46 -7.98 4.09
N HIS A 33 6.47 -8.71 4.49
CA HIS A 33 7.83 -8.55 4.00
C HIS A 33 8.31 -9.88 3.43
N SER A 34 8.94 -9.83 2.27
CA SER A 34 9.59 -10.96 1.61
C SER A 34 11.05 -10.60 1.39
N ASP A 35 11.96 -11.53 1.64
CA ASP A 35 13.40 -11.29 1.48
C ASP A 35 13.77 -10.95 0.02
N PHE A 36 12.99 -11.42 -0.96
CA PHE A 36 13.23 -11.18 -2.39
C PHE A 36 12.49 -9.94 -2.92
N MET A 37 11.22 -9.75 -2.54
CA MET A 37 10.36 -8.68 -3.09
C MET A 37 10.23 -7.44 -2.17
N GLY A 38 10.85 -7.48 -0.99
CA GLY A 38 10.73 -6.43 0.02
C GLY A 38 9.32 -6.34 0.62
N ARG A 39 8.88 -5.13 0.92
CA ARG A 39 7.54 -4.87 1.50
C ARG A 39 6.46 -5.11 0.44
N THR A 40 5.40 -5.80 0.82
CA THR A 40 4.21 -5.99 -0.01
C THR A 40 2.94 -5.58 0.74
N ILE A 41 1.94 -5.12 0.00
CA ILE A 41 0.61 -4.81 0.50
C ILE A 41 -0.39 -5.57 -0.37
N PHE A 42 -1.21 -6.43 0.26
CA PHE A 42 -2.06 -7.39 -0.46
C PHE A 42 -1.27 -8.28 -1.43
N GLY A 43 -0.01 -8.57 -1.13
CA GLY A 43 0.89 -9.36 -1.98
C GLY A 43 1.52 -8.61 -3.15
N ASP A 44 1.17 -7.34 -3.38
CA ASP A 44 1.81 -6.49 -4.40
C ASP A 44 2.97 -5.70 -3.78
N SER A 45 4.15 -5.75 -4.41
CA SER A 45 5.35 -4.99 -4.01
C SER A 45 5.36 -3.57 -4.60
N TYR A 46 4.37 -3.22 -5.42
CA TYR A 46 4.28 -1.96 -6.13
C TYR A 46 5.56 -1.68 -6.94
N HIS A 47 5.95 -2.66 -7.77
CA HIS A 47 7.21 -2.64 -8.54
C HIS A 47 8.44 -2.40 -7.65
N LEU A 48 8.56 -3.17 -6.55
CA LEU A 48 9.62 -3.00 -5.55
C LEU A 48 9.68 -1.56 -4.98
N GLY A 49 8.52 -0.93 -4.81
CA GLY A 49 8.37 0.45 -4.34
C GLY A 49 8.49 1.53 -5.41
N ASN A 50 8.82 1.21 -6.67
CA ASN A 50 8.90 2.21 -7.75
C ASN A 50 7.54 2.73 -8.21
N LYS A 51 6.47 1.97 -7.97
CA LYS A 51 5.09 2.43 -8.22
C LYS A 51 4.56 3.10 -6.95
N PRO A 52 4.13 4.37 -7.01
CA PRO A 52 3.51 5.01 -5.86
C PRO A 52 2.17 4.34 -5.52
N VAL A 53 1.88 4.28 -4.22
CA VAL A 53 0.57 3.89 -3.69
C VAL A 53 -0.28 5.15 -3.55
N LEU A 54 -1.51 5.11 -4.06
CA LEU A 54 -2.48 6.19 -3.86
C LEU A 54 -3.20 5.99 -2.53
N ARG A 55 -2.80 6.75 -1.51
CA ARG A 55 -3.41 6.74 -0.17
C ARG A 55 -4.48 7.81 -0.06
N VAL A 56 -5.61 7.48 0.55
CA VAL A 56 -6.69 8.40 0.89
C VAL A 56 -6.42 9.00 2.27
N LEU A 57 -6.53 10.32 2.34
CA LEU A 57 -6.50 11.07 3.59
C LEU A 57 -7.96 11.27 4.05
N LEU A 58 -8.27 10.69 5.20
CA LEU A 58 -9.56 10.84 5.91
C LEU A 58 -9.46 11.96 6.94
#